data_AF-A0A6N8FDN1-F1
#
_entry.id   AF-A0A6N8FDN1-F1
#
_cell.length_a   1.000
_cell.length_b   1.000
_cell.length_c   1.000
_cell.angle_alpha   90.00
_cell.angle_beta   90.00
_cell.angle_gamma   90.00
#
_symmetry.space_group_name_H-M   'P 1'
#
loop_
_entity.id
_entity.type
_entity.pdbx_description
1 polymer ?
#
loop_
_entity_poly.entity_id
_entity_poly.type
_entity_poly.pdbx_seq_one_letter_code
_entity_poly.pdbx_strand_id
1 'polypeptide(L)'
;MLIDNWLYMSEIIHAYERKLPIEEGVYTDFYLPVGKVYIEYWGLENDPKYQKRKEEKLKIYEKYGFNLIEIQDWDIQNLDDILPKKLLKIGIQAY
;
A
#
# COMPACT_ATOMS: atom_id res chain seq x y z
N MET A 1 -11.14 -4.16 2.43
CA MET A 1 -11.37 -4.98 3.64
C MET A 1 -10.43 -6.17 3.77
N LEU A 2 -10.07 -6.89 2.68
CA LEU A 2 -9.18 -8.06 2.81
C LEU A 2 -7.78 -7.70 3.34
N ILE A 3 -7.15 -6.65 2.80
CA ILE A 3 -5.85 -6.15 3.28
C ILE A 3 -5.92 -5.70 4.75
N ASP A 4 -6.96 -4.94 5.11
CA ASP A 4 -7.22 -4.45 6.47
C ASP A 4 -7.33 -5.60 7.47
N ASN A 5 -8.19 -6.58 7.18
CA ASN A 5 -8.37 -7.77 8.00
C ASN A 5 -7.06 -8.55 8.13
N TRP A 6 -6.29 -8.67 7.05
CA TRP A 6 -5.02 -9.38 7.06
C TRP A 6 -3.98 -8.71 7.97
N LEU A 7 -3.84 -7.38 7.85
CA LEU A 7 -2.94 -6.59 8.70
C LEU A 7 -3.34 -6.70 10.17
N TYR A 8 -4.65 -6.65 10.45
CA TYR A 8 -5.19 -6.85 11.80
C TYR A 8 -4.88 -8.24 12.36
N MET A 9 -5.16 -9.30 11.59
CA MET A 9 -4.91 -10.69 12.00
C MET A 9 -3.41 -11.01 12.14
N SER A 10 -2.55 -10.22 11.51
CA SER A 10 -1.09 -10.32 11.62
C SER A 10 -0.51 -9.41 12.71
N GLU A 11 -1.39 -8.77 13.51
CA GLU A 11 -1.03 -7.84 14.59
C GLU A 11 -0.17 -6.65 14.12
N ILE A 12 -0.27 -6.29 12.85
CA ILE A 12 0.46 -5.17 12.27
C ILE A 12 -0.33 -3.89 12.51
N ILE A 13 0.26 -2.99 13.30
CA ILE A 13 -0.29 -1.64 13.50
C ILE A 13 -0.32 -0.93 12.15
N HIS A 14 -1.51 -0.46 11.77
CA HIS A 14 -1.71 0.27 10.53
C HIS A 14 -2.76 1.39 10.73
N ALA A 15 -2.75 2.33 9.79
CA ALA A 15 -3.78 3.36 9.65
C ALA A 15 -4.42 3.24 8.27
N TYR A 16 -5.74 3.25 8.21
CA TYR A 16 -6.52 3.27 6.97
C TYR A 16 -6.69 4.71 6.46
N GLU A 17 -6.67 4.89 5.14
CA GLU A 17 -6.86 6.18 4.46
C GLU A 17 -6.04 7.33 5.07
N ARG A 18 -4.73 7.10 5.21
CA ARG A 18 -3.84 8.09 5.82
C ARG A 18 -3.39 9.13 4.81
N LYS A 19 -3.50 10.41 5.18
CA LYS A 19 -2.89 11.51 4.41
C LYS A 19 -1.37 11.36 4.37
N LEU A 20 -0.79 11.43 3.18
CA LEU A 20 0.66 11.52 2.99
C LEU A 20 1.19 12.81 3.65
N PRO A 21 2.40 12.79 4.22
CA PRO A 21 2.99 13.95 4.89
C PRO A 21 3.53 14.98 3.87
N ILE A 22 2.69 15.41 2.93
CA ILE A 22 2.99 16.33 1.83
C ILE A 22 1.84 17.34 1.63
N GLU A 23 2.08 18.41 0.89
CA GLU A 23 1.12 19.50 0.68
C GLU A 23 0.00 19.14 -0.30
N GLU A 24 0.29 18.27 -1.27
CA GLU A 24 -0.60 17.88 -2.37
C GLU A 24 -1.90 17.19 -1.94
N GLY A 25 -2.08 16.93 -0.64
CA GLY A 25 -3.35 16.45 -0.11
C GLY A 25 -3.68 15.00 -0.47
N VAL A 26 -2.67 14.20 -0.80
CA VAL A 26 -2.83 12.81 -1.25
C VAL A 26 -2.99 11.87 -0.07
N TYR A 27 -3.77 10.81 -0.26
CA TYR A 27 -4.04 9.78 0.74
C TYR A 27 -3.54 8.42 0.25
N THR A 28 -3.00 7.62 1.16
CA THR A 28 -2.65 6.22 0.96
C THR A 28 -3.77 5.33 1.48
N ASP A 29 -3.93 4.13 0.91
CA ASP A 29 -4.94 3.18 1.39
C ASP A 29 -4.59 2.67 2.78
N PHE A 30 -3.33 2.28 3.01
CA PHE A 30 -2.83 1.89 4.32
C PHE A 30 -1.45 2.47 4.62
N TYR A 31 -1.24 2.83 5.87
CA TYR A 31 0.07 3.23 6.37
C TYR A 31 0.48 2.37 7.57
N LEU A 32 1.67 1.80 7.49
CA LEU A 32 2.31 1.07 8.57
C LEU A 32 3.35 2.00 9.21
N PRO A 33 3.15 2.42 10.48
CA PRO A 33 4.13 3.24 11.18
C PRO A 33 5.48 2.53 11.32
N VAL A 34 5.45 1.21 11.50
CA VAL A 34 6.64 0.37 11.43
C VAL A 34 7.22 0.44 10.01
N GLY A 35 8.50 0.83 9.90
CA GLY A 35 9.17 0.98 8.60
C GLY A 35 8.69 2.17 7.73
N LYS A 36 7.74 2.98 8.20
CA LYS A 36 7.14 4.10 7.45
C LYS A 36 6.69 3.67 6.05
N VAL A 37 5.89 2.61 6.00
CA VAL A 37 5.48 1.96 4.75
C VAL A 37 4.07 2.37 4.39
N TYR A 38 3.87 2.59 3.10
CA TYR A 38 2.60 2.93 2.49
C TYR A 38 2.16 1.75 1.61
N ILE A 39 0.89 1.40 1.64
CA ILE A 39 0.33 0.33 0.84
C ILE A 39 -0.80 0.92 -0.01
N GLU A 40 -0.75 0.65 -1.32
CA GLU A 40 -1.78 1.04 -2.27
C GLU A 40 -2.35 -0.20 -2.96
N TYR A 41 -3.68 -0.21 -3.14
CA TYR A 41 -4.40 -1.26 -3.84
C TYR A 41 -4.84 -0.80 -5.23
N TRP A 42 -4.33 -1.50 -6.26
CA TRP A 42 -4.62 -1.25 -7.66
C TRP A 42 -5.61 -2.28 -8.22
N GLY A 43 -6.91 -2.05 -8.02
CA GLY A 43 -7.96 -3.00 -8.41
C GLY A 43 -8.72 -2.69 -9.70
N LEU A 44 -8.56 -1.50 -10.29
CA LEU A 44 -9.39 -1.03 -11.42
C LEU A 44 -8.53 -0.67 -12.64
N GLU A 45 -7.76 -1.62 -13.15
CA GLU A 45 -6.77 -1.35 -14.20
C GLU A 45 -7.36 -1.01 -15.59
N ASN A 46 -8.67 -1.23 -15.82
CA ASN A 46 -9.30 -1.03 -17.13
C ASN A 46 -9.83 0.41 -17.38
N ASP A 47 -9.77 1.31 -16.40
CA ASP A 47 -10.20 2.71 -16.58
C ASP A 47 -8.99 3.62 -16.85
N PRO A 48 -8.89 4.28 -18.03
CA PRO A 48 -7.82 5.22 -18.34
C PRO A 48 -7.66 6.37 -17.34
N LYS A 49 -8.76 6.83 -16.72
CA LYS A 49 -8.69 7.87 -15.67
C LYS A 49 -8.08 7.34 -14.39
N TYR A 50 -8.34 6.07 -14.07
CA TYR A 50 -7.74 5.41 -12.91
C TYR A 50 -6.24 5.22 -13.12
N GLN A 51 -5.83 4.78 -14.32
CA GLN A 51 -4.41 4.62 -14.65
C GLN A 51 -3.64 5.92 -14.53
N LYS A 52 -4.20 7.03 -15.03
CA LYS A 52 -3.58 8.35 -14.88
C LYS A 52 -3.39 8.74 -13.41
N ARG A 53 -4.39 8.48 -12.55
CA ARG A 53 -4.30 8.75 -11.10
C ARG A 53 -3.27 7.87 -10.41
N LYS A 54 -3.18 6.58 -10.79
CA LYS A 54 -2.15 5.64 -10.32
C LYS A 54 -0.77 6.18 -10.66
N GLU A 55 -0.52 6.55 -11.91
CA GLU A 55 0.75 7.13 -12.34
C GLU A 55 1.11 8.43 -11.60
N GLU A 56 0.15 9.32 -11.38
CA GLU A 56 0.34 10.55 -10.60
C GLU A 56 0.73 10.23 -9.15
N LYS A 57 0.05 9.28 -8.51
CA LYS A 57 0.41 8.79 -7.16
C LYS A 57 1.81 8.20 -7.14
N LEU A 58 2.15 7.31 -8.08
CA LEU A 58 3.48 6.67 -8.13
C LEU A 58 4.60 7.70 -8.26
N LYS A 59 4.41 8.73 -9.09
CA LYS A 59 5.36 9.86 -9.21
C LYS A 59 5.54 10.60 -7.89
N ILE A 60 4.48 10.75 -7.10
CA ILE A 60 4.58 11.36 -5.76
C ILE A 60 5.40 10.45 -4.83
N TYR A 61 5.09 9.16 -4.78
CA TYR A 61 5.84 8.21 -3.95
C TYR A 61 7.34 8.20 -4.30
N GLU A 62 7.68 8.22 -5.59
CA GLU A 62 9.06 8.30 -6.08
C GLU A 62 9.72 9.64 -5.74
N LYS A 63 9.04 10.76 -6.03
CA LYS A 63 9.53 12.13 -5.76
C LYS A 63 9.92 12.33 -4.29
N TYR A 64 9.14 11.77 -3.36
CA TYR A 64 9.36 11.92 -1.92
C TYR A 64 10.12 10.75 -1.29
N GLY A 65 10.49 9.73 -2.05
CA GLY A 65 11.26 8.57 -1.56
C GLY A 65 10.51 7.73 -0.52
N PHE A 66 9.20 7.58 -0.69
CA PHE A 66 8.36 6.81 0.23
C PHE A 66 8.45 5.30 -0.04
N ASN A 67 8.45 4.51 1.03
CA ASN A 67 8.41 3.05 0.95
C ASN A 67 7.00 2.61 0.54
N LEU A 68 6.81 2.27 -0.72
CA LEU A 68 5.52 1.86 -1.26
C LEU A 68 5.47 0.34 -1.49
N ILE A 69 4.42 -0.30 -0.97
CA ILE A 69 3.96 -1.62 -1.39
C ILE A 69 2.74 -1.43 -2.29
N GLU A 70 2.83 -1.95 -3.49
CA GLU A 70 1.70 -2.02 -4.41
C GLU A 70 1.04 -3.39 -4.33
N ILE A 71 -0.28 -3.44 -4.19
CA ILE A 71 -1.08 -4.66 -4.21
C ILE A 71 -1.99 -4.62 -5.43
N GLN A 72 -1.90 -5.63 -6.27
CA GLN A 72 -2.71 -5.79 -7.47
C GLN A 72 -3.97 -6.63 -7.18
N ASP A 73 -4.97 -6.60 -8.06
CA ASP A 73 -6.19 -7.42 -7.91
C ASP A 73 -5.87 -8.93 -7.80
N TRP A 74 -4.91 -9.42 -8.59
CA TRP A 74 -4.46 -10.82 -8.49
C TRP A 74 -3.66 -11.12 -7.22
N ASP A 75 -3.02 -10.12 -6.60
CA ASP A 75 -2.28 -10.31 -5.34
C ASP A 75 -3.25 -10.58 -4.19
N ILE A 76 -4.48 -10.03 -4.24
CA ILE A 76 -5.52 -10.24 -3.24
C ILE A 76 -5.91 -11.72 -3.14
N GLN A 77 -5.89 -12.45 -4.25
CA GLN A 77 -6.26 -13.88 -4.27
C GLN A 77 -5.27 -14.74 -3.47
N ASN A 78 -4.03 -14.28 -3.28
CA ASN A 78 -2.97 -15.00 -2.57
C ASN A 78 -2.30 -14.08 -1.53
N LEU A 79 -3.09 -13.28 -0.84
CA LEU A 79 -2.58 -12.22 0.04
C LEU A 79 -1.67 -12.75 1.15
N ASP A 80 -2.01 -13.91 1.73
CA ASP A 80 -1.23 -14.60 2.76
C ASP A 80 0.18 -14.97 2.30
N ASP A 81 0.38 -15.28 1.02
CA ASP A 81 1.69 -15.63 0.46
C ASP A 81 2.48 -14.40 0.02
N ILE A 82 1.78 -13.36 -0.42
CA ILE A 82 2.37 -12.24 -1.14
C ILE A 82 2.73 -11.12 -0.18
N LEU A 83 1.82 -10.75 0.74
CA LEU A 83 2.00 -9.59 1.59
C LEU A 83 3.17 -9.76 2.59
N PRO A 84 3.37 -10.92 3.25
CA PRO A 84 4.58 -11.17 4.05
C PRO A 84 5.88 -11.01 3.26
N LYS A 85 5.92 -11.53 2.03
CA LYS A 85 7.12 -11.43 1.18
C LYS A 85 7.41 -9.98 0.79
N LYS A 86 6.37 -9.18 0.50
CA LYS A 86 6.52 -7.75 0.20
C LYS A 86 6.98 -6.96 1.42
N LEU A 87 6.42 -7.24 2.59
CA LEU A 87 6.82 -6.63 3.87
C LEU A 87 8.25 -6.99 4.26
N LEU A 88 8.66 -8.25 4.06
CA LEU A 88 10.01 -8.70 4.40
C LEU A 88 11.09 -8.01 3.56
N LYS A 89 10.82 -7.75 2.27
CA LYS A 89 11.74 -7.02 1.38
C LYS A 89 12.08 -5.61 1.87
N ILE A 90 11.21 -5.01 2.68
CA ILE A 90 11.38 -3.69 3.26
C ILE A 90 11.69 -3.75 4.77
N GLY A 91 12.04 -4.93 5.28
CA GLY A 91 12.51 -5.15 6.65
C GLY A 91 11.40 -5.26 7.70
N ILE A 92 10.14 -5.47 7.29
CA ILE A 92 9.03 -5.71 8.21
C ILE A 92 8.75 -7.22 8.24
N GLN A 93 8.81 -7.81 9.42
CA GLN A 93 8.40 -9.20 9.64
C GLN A 93 6.91 -9.22 9.95
N ALA A 94 6.19 -10.11 9.26
CA ALA A 94 4.80 -10.45 9.53
C ALA A 94 4.78 -11.93 9.88
N TYR A 95 4.48 -12.24 11.13
CA TYR A 95 4.73 -13.52 11.84
C TYR A 95 6.22 -13.89 12.02
#